data_AF-A0A3P7KX79-F1
#
_entry.id   AF-A0A3P7KX79-F1
#
_cell.length_a   1.000
_cell.length_b   1.000
_cell.length_c   1.000
_cell.angle_alpha   90.00
_cell.angle_beta   90.00
_cell.angle_gamma   90.00
#
_symmetry.space_group_name_H-M   'P 1'
#
loop_
_entity.id
_entity.type
_entity.pdbx_description
1 polymer ?
#
loop_
_entity_poly.entity_id
_entity_poly.type
_entity_poly.pdbx_seq_one_letter_code
_entity_poly.pdbx_strand_id
1 'polypeptide(L)'
;MGVICAAAYLIIMFLFIPFPFAEWLGTESEFPYSKFLAFLSGLISICTAILLGFADDVLDLKWRHKLAFPTLSSLPVLMVYYVSGGSTTVVIPLTIRTLLAPFVPSWIFQTVPSTINIHYLYYVFMCMVVVFCTNAINILAGINGLESGQALVIASSVVVFNLIQVNRVEDQHWDHMLSLYFLIPFLACTLALYQFNKYPARVFVGDTFCYWAGMTLAVVSILGHFSKTMILFLIPQVPI
;
A
#
# COMPACT_ATOMS: atom_id res chain seq x y z
N MET A 1 6.09 17.14 12.22
CA MET A 1 4.99 16.52 13.00
C MET A 1 4.60 15.13 12.49
N GLY A 2 4.85 14.78 11.22
CA GLY A 2 4.51 13.46 10.67
C GLY A 2 5.06 12.30 11.50
N VAL A 3 6.29 12.39 11.98
CA VAL A 3 6.93 11.36 12.84
C VAL A 3 6.15 11.06 14.12
N ILE A 4 5.53 12.07 14.75
CA ILE A 4 4.78 11.88 16.02
C ILE A 4 3.49 11.12 15.74
N CYS A 5 2.75 11.50 14.69
CA CYS A 5 1.55 10.79 14.28
C CYS A 5 1.86 9.36 13.81
N ALA A 6 2.96 9.17 13.10
CA ALA A 6 3.44 7.87 12.67
C ALA A 6 3.84 6.98 13.87
N ALA A 7 4.50 7.54 14.88
CA ALA A 7 4.82 6.82 16.12
C ALA A 7 3.55 6.41 16.88
N ALA A 8 2.56 7.31 17.00
CA ALA A 8 1.27 6.98 17.60
C ALA A 8 0.56 5.85 16.83
N TYR A 9 0.58 5.91 15.49
CA TYR A 9 0.07 4.85 14.64
C TYR A 9 0.78 3.50 14.89
N LEU A 10 2.12 3.48 14.97
CA LEU A 10 2.86 2.25 15.24
C LEU A 10 2.53 1.66 16.62
N ILE A 11 2.41 2.50 17.66
CA ILE A 11 2.00 2.06 18.99
C ILE A 11 0.61 1.41 18.95
N ILE A 12 -0.35 2.06 18.29
CA ILE A 12 -1.70 1.50 18.11
C ILE A 12 -1.63 0.15 17.39
N MET A 13 -0.88 0.07 16.29
CA MET A 13 -0.74 -1.17 15.52
C MET A 13 -0.07 -2.29 16.31
N PHE A 14 0.98 -2.01 17.09
CA PHE A 14 1.64 -3.01 17.94
C PHE A 14 0.71 -3.54 19.03
N LEU A 15 -0.06 -2.66 19.67
CA LEU A 15 -1.08 -3.07 20.65
C LEU A 15 -2.23 -3.83 19.99
N PHE A 16 -2.51 -3.56 18.70
CA PHE A 16 -3.58 -4.22 17.96
C PHE A 16 -3.22 -5.62 17.46
N ILE A 17 -1.93 -5.99 17.34
CA ILE A 17 -1.48 -7.31 16.87
C ILE A 17 -2.26 -8.50 17.43
N PRO A 18 -2.50 -8.66 18.75
CA PRO A 18 -3.17 -9.85 19.26
C PRO A 18 -4.65 -9.94 18.85
N PHE A 19 -5.31 -8.85 18.50
CA PHE A 19 -6.76 -8.83 18.29
C PHE A 19 -7.22 -9.58 17.04
N PRO A 20 -6.65 -9.37 15.84
CA PRO A 20 -7.01 -10.15 14.65
C PRO A 20 -6.75 -11.65 14.78
N PHE A 21 -5.93 -12.08 15.74
CA PHE A 21 -5.55 -13.47 15.92
C PHE A 21 -6.11 -14.09 17.21
N ALA A 22 -6.94 -13.33 17.96
CA ALA A 22 -7.46 -13.73 19.26
C ALA A 22 -8.25 -15.04 19.23
N GLU A 23 -8.94 -15.32 18.12
CA GLU A 23 -9.71 -16.56 17.94
C GLU A 23 -8.82 -17.81 17.99
N TRP A 24 -7.56 -17.72 17.54
CA TRP A 24 -6.62 -18.85 17.54
C TRP A 24 -5.82 -18.97 18.85
N LEU A 25 -5.93 -17.99 19.74
CA LEU A 25 -5.24 -18.02 21.04
C LEU A 25 -6.02 -18.93 22.01
N GLY A 26 -5.46 -20.11 22.31
CA GLY A 26 -6.02 -21.04 23.30
C GLY A 26 -7.02 -22.06 22.74
N THR A 27 -7.19 -22.10 21.42
CA THR A 27 -7.94 -23.14 20.69
C THR A 27 -7.00 -24.23 20.16
N GLU A 28 -7.52 -25.44 19.92
CA GLU A 28 -6.75 -26.51 19.27
C GLU A 28 -6.58 -26.34 17.74
N SER A 29 -7.18 -25.30 17.15
CA SER A 29 -7.03 -25.02 15.72
C SER A 29 -5.59 -24.59 15.38
N GLU A 30 -5.11 -24.99 14.21
CA GLU A 30 -3.80 -24.58 13.70
C GLU A 30 -3.71 -23.05 13.55
N PHE A 31 -2.63 -22.46 14.06
CA PHE A 31 -2.43 -21.02 14.02
C PHE A 31 -2.13 -20.53 12.58
N PRO A 32 -2.75 -19.43 12.11
CA PRO A 32 -2.62 -19.00 10.72
C PRO A 32 -1.33 -18.18 10.50
N TYR A 33 -0.19 -18.87 10.43
CA TYR A 33 1.13 -18.25 10.29
C TYR A 33 1.28 -17.36 9.07
N SER A 34 0.71 -17.73 7.91
CA SER A 34 0.78 -16.91 6.69
C SER A 34 0.10 -15.55 6.87
N LYS A 35 -1.07 -15.53 7.50
CA LYS A 35 -1.83 -14.31 7.84
C LYS A 35 -1.07 -13.42 8.83
N PHE A 36 -0.47 -14.05 9.84
CA PHE A 36 0.35 -13.34 10.83
C PHE A 36 1.61 -12.73 10.22
N LEU A 37 2.31 -13.48 9.37
CA LEU A 37 3.49 -12.99 8.65
C LEU A 37 3.15 -11.85 7.68
N ALA A 38 1.99 -11.90 7.02
CA ALA A 38 1.51 -10.80 6.17
C ALA A 38 1.30 -9.51 6.99
N PHE A 39 0.66 -9.62 8.15
CA PHE A 39 0.49 -8.48 9.06
C PHE A 39 1.85 -7.93 9.53
N LEU A 40 2.74 -8.81 10.01
CA LEU A 40 4.03 -8.38 10.56
C LEU A 40 4.94 -7.77 9.49
N SER A 41 4.99 -8.35 8.29
CA SER A 41 5.78 -7.80 7.17
C SER A 41 5.29 -6.43 6.72
N GLY A 42 3.97 -6.23 6.66
CA GLY A 42 3.37 -4.92 6.40
C GLY A 42 3.81 -3.89 7.45
N LEU A 43 3.75 -4.25 8.73
CA LEU A 43 4.14 -3.37 9.83
C LEU A 43 5.64 -3.05 9.84
N ILE A 44 6.51 -4.03 9.57
CA ILE A 44 7.96 -3.82 9.43
C ILE A 44 8.25 -2.90 8.23
N SER A 45 7.59 -3.10 7.10
CA SER A 45 7.78 -2.26 5.91
C SER A 45 7.36 -0.81 6.18
N ILE A 46 6.24 -0.60 6.87
CA ILE A 46 5.78 0.73 7.28
C ILE A 46 6.74 1.35 8.31
N CYS A 47 7.18 0.60 9.32
CA CYS A 47 8.13 1.07 10.32
C CYS A 47 9.45 1.52 9.68
N THR A 48 10.02 0.71 8.79
CA THR A 48 11.25 1.08 8.06
C THR A 48 11.04 2.31 7.17
N ALA A 49 9.89 2.45 6.50
CA ALA A 49 9.59 3.65 5.72
C ALA A 49 9.47 4.90 6.59
N ILE A 50 8.86 4.81 7.77
CA ILE A 50 8.79 5.93 8.73
C ILE A 50 10.19 6.33 9.19
N LEU A 51 11.04 5.36 9.53
CA LEU A 51 12.42 5.61 9.96
C LEU A 51 13.25 6.27 8.85
N LEU A 52 13.12 5.79 7.60
CA LEU A 52 13.85 6.34 6.46
C LEU A 52 13.32 7.71 6.04
N GLY A 53 12.01 7.94 6.10
CA GLY A 53 11.43 9.26 5.86
C GLY A 53 11.85 10.29 6.93
N PHE A 54 11.95 9.86 8.19
CA PHE A 54 12.52 10.70 9.25
C PHE A 54 14.01 10.97 9.04
N ALA A 55 14.77 9.95 8.60
CA ALA A 55 16.17 10.15 8.23
C ALA A 55 16.32 11.12 7.04
N ASP A 56 15.42 11.08 6.05
CA ASP A 56 15.39 12.01 4.92
C ASP A 56 15.14 13.45 5.40
N ASP A 57 14.14 13.65 6.27
CA ASP A 57 13.84 14.96 6.89
C ASP A 57 15.01 15.54 7.71
N VAL A 58 15.84 14.68 8.33
CA VAL A 58 16.96 15.13 9.20
C VAL A 58 18.27 15.29 8.42
N LEU A 59 18.50 14.47 7.39
CA LEU A 59 19.78 14.38 6.69
C LEU A 59 19.77 15.00 5.29
N ASP A 60 18.62 15.47 4.79
CA ASP A 60 18.42 16.05 3.47
C ASP A 60 19.05 15.18 2.35
N LEU A 61 18.53 13.97 2.17
CA LEU A 61 19.18 12.95 1.36
C LEU A 61 19.02 13.23 -0.14
N LYS A 62 20.05 12.87 -0.92
CA LYS A 62 20.03 13.03 -2.39
C LYS A 62 18.91 12.19 -3.01
N TRP A 63 18.37 12.66 -4.13
CA TRP A 63 17.28 11.99 -4.88
C TRP A 63 17.47 10.49 -5.13
N ARG A 64 18.70 10.01 -5.30
CA ARG A 64 19.01 8.58 -5.50
C ARG A 64 18.57 7.72 -4.31
N HIS A 65 18.72 8.27 -3.11
CA HIS A 65 18.33 7.62 -1.88
C HIS A 65 16.80 7.61 -1.71
N LYS A 66 16.11 8.63 -2.21
CA LYS A 66 14.64 8.69 -2.24
C LYS A 66 14.01 7.61 -3.14
N LEU A 67 14.78 7.07 -4.09
CA LEU A 67 14.40 5.87 -4.84
C LEU A 67 14.84 4.58 -4.14
N ALA A 68 16.07 4.52 -3.62
CA ALA A 68 16.60 3.29 -3.02
C ALA A 68 15.91 2.91 -1.69
N PHE A 69 15.58 3.87 -0.83
CA PHE A 69 15.02 3.58 0.48
C PHE A 69 13.62 2.97 0.46
N PRO A 70 12.65 3.47 -0.33
CA PRO A 70 11.38 2.78 -0.49
C PRO A 70 11.52 1.35 -1.03
N THR A 71 12.48 1.10 -1.94
CA THR A 71 12.73 -0.27 -2.41
C THR A 71 13.22 -1.19 -1.29
N LEU A 72 14.12 -0.70 -0.43
CA LEU A 72 14.62 -1.47 0.72
C LEU A 72 13.50 -1.76 1.73
N SER A 73 12.66 -0.76 2.01
CA SER A 73 11.52 -0.93 2.91
C SER A 73 10.44 -1.87 2.38
N SER A 74 10.37 -2.11 1.05
CA SER A 74 9.41 -3.05 0.46
C SER A 74 9.77 -4.53 0.66
N LEU A 75 11.05 -4.84 0.94
CA LEU A 75 11.56 -6.21 0.97
C LEU A 75 10.80 -7.15 1.91
N PRO A 76 10.41 -6.77 3.14
CA PRO A 76 9.67 -7.67 4.02
C PRO A 76 8.34 -8.14 3.41
N VAL A 77 7.58 -7.22 2.82
CA VAL A 77 6.30 -7.55 2.15
C VAL A 77 6.53 -8.41 0.92
N LEU A 78 7.55 -8.11 0.10
CA LEU A 78 7.86 -8.93 -1.08
C LEU A 78 8.26 -10.37 -0.70
N MET A 79 9.05 -10.53 0.37
CA MET A 79 9.46 -11.85 0.85
C MET A 79 8.27 -12.65 1.39
N VAL A 80 7.39 -12.03 2.17
CA VAL A 80 6.19 -12.71 2.65
C VAL A 80 5.23 -13.03 1.52
N TYR A 81 5.09 -12.15 0.53
CA TYR A 81 4.31 -12.43 -0.67
C TYR A 81 4.82 -13.67 -1.41
N TYR A 82 6.14 -13.82 -1.55
CA TYR A 82 6.77 -14.99 -2.14
C TYR A 82 6.54 -16.26 -1.31
N VAL A 83 6.84 -16.21 -0.01
CA VAL A 83 6.74 -17.39 0.88
C VAL A 83 5.29 -17.85 1.07
N SER A 84 4.33 -16.93 1.04
CA SER A 84 2.90 -17.25 1.18
C SER A 84 2.28 -17.81 -0.11
N GLY A 85 3.06 -17.91 -1.21
CA GLY A 85 2.57 -18.44 -2.48
C GLY A 85 1.67 -17.48 -3.25
N GLY A 86 1.90 -16.17 -3.13
CA GLY A 86 1.12 -15.15 -3.84
C GLY A 86 1.18 -15.32 -5.37
N SER A 87 0.03 -15.19 -6.03
CA SER A 87 -0.06 -15.37 -7.48
C SER A 87 0.62 -14.25 -8.27
N THR A 88 1.60 -14.63 -9.10
CA THR A 88 2.29 -13.74 -10.05
C THR A 88 1.61 -13.66 -11.42
N THR A 89 0.37 -14.18 -11.50
CA THR A 89 -0.41 -14.22 -12.73
C THR A 89 -1.27 -12.98 -12.87
N VAL A 90 -1.13 -12.28 -14.00
CA VAL A 90 -1.81 -11.02 -14.30
C VAL A 90 -2.83 -11.25 -15.41
N VAL A 91 -4.07 -10.79 -15.20
CA VAL A 91 -5.10 -10.71 -16.24
C VAL A 91 -4.74 -9.60 -17.23
N ILE A 92 -4.75 -9.94 -18.53
CA ILE A 92 -4.47 -8.99 -19.60
C ILE A 92 -5.70 -8.08 -19.81
N PRO A 93 -5.57 -6.75 -19.74
CA PRO A 93 -6.65 -5.81 -19.98
C PRO A 93 -7.31 -5.99 -21.36
N LEU A 94 -8.63 -5.79 -21.42
CA LEU A 94 -9.40 -5.89 -22.66
C LEU A 94 -8.94 -4.87 -23.73
N THR A 95 -8.45 -3.71 -23.31
CA THR A 95 -7.89 -2.69 -24.20
C THR A 95 -6.69 -3.20 -24.98
N ILE A 96 -5.76 -3.88 -24.34
CA ILE A 96 -4.60 -4.49 -25.01
C ILE A 96 -5.06 -5.59 -25.97
N ARG A 97 -6.03 -6.42 -25.56
CA ARG A 97 -6.58 -7.48 -26.41
C ARG A 97 -7.27 -6.91 -27.66
N THR A 98 -8.06 -5.85 -27.51
CA THR A 98 -8.75 -5.20 -28.63
C THR A 98 -7.79 -4.48 -29.57
N LEU A 99 -6.71 -3.86 -29.05
CA LEU A 99 -5.66 -3.25 -29.86
C LEU A 99 -4.83 -4.27 -30.65
N LEU A 100 -4.66 -5.49 -30.12
CA LEU A 100 -3.94 -6.59 -30.81
C LEU A 100 -4.82 -7.31 -31.84
N ALA A 101 -6.15 -7.28 -31.68
CA ALA A 101 -7.10 -7.95 -32.57
C ALA A 101 -6.91 -7.65 -34.08
N PRO A 102 -6.63 -6.41 -34.54
CA PRO A 102 -6.38 -6.16 -35.96
C PRO A 102 -5.02 -6.66 -36.47
N PHE A 103 -4.04 -6.90 -35.60
CA PHE A 103 -2.70 -7.34 -35.98
C PHE A 103 -2.48 -8.85 -35.88
N VAL A 104 -3.41 -9.57 -35.22
CA VAL A 104 -3.31 -11.00 -34.98
C VAL A 104 -4.43 -11.71 -35.76
N PRO A 105 -4.11 -12.68 -36.64
CA PRO A 105 -5.12 -13.46 -37.34
C PRO A 105 -6.16 -14.09 -36.39
N SER A 106 -7.43 -14.11 -36.78
CA SER A 106 -8.55 -14.49 -35.91
C SER A 106 -8.42 -15.89 -35.29
N TRP A 107 -7.77 -16.82 -36.01
CA TRP A 107 -7.48 -18.19 -35.54
C TRP A 107 -6.38 -18.24 -34.47
N ILE A 108 -5.45 -17.28 -34.44
CA ILE A 108 -4.44 -17.14 -33.37
C ILE A 108 -5.05 -16.40 -32.18
N PHE A 109 -5.88 -15.39 -32.41
CA PHE A 109 -6.48 -14.58 -31.36
C PHE A 109 -7.26 -15.42 -30.32
N GLN A 110 -7.88 -16.51 -30.77
CA GLN A 110 -8.62 -17.44 -29.92
C GLN A 110 -7.71 -18.31 -29.02
N THR A 111 -6.43 -18.41 -29.35
CA THR A 111 -5.40 -19.11 -28.54
C THR A 111 -4.65 -18.20 -27.58
N VAL A 112 -4.84 -16.87 -27.65
CA VAL A 112 -4.17 -15.93 -26.75
C VAL A 112 -4.76 -16.09 -25.34
N PRO A 113 -3.94 -16.47 -24.34
CA PRO A 113 -4.42 -16.68 -22.98
C PRO A 113 -4.89 -15.36 -22.36
N SER A 114 -5.96 -15.42 -21.54
CA SER A 114 -6.50 -14.25 -20.81
C SER A 114 -5.63 -13.82 -19.63
N THR A 115 -4.72 -14.69 -19.20
CA THR A 115 -3.83 -14.51 -18.06
C THR A 115 -2.41 -14.86 -18.46
N ILE A 116 -1.45 -14.11 -17.93
CA ILE A 116 -0.03 -14.34 -18.16
C ILE A 116 0.72 -14.32 -16.82
N ASN A 117 1.55 -15.34 -16.59
CA ASN A 117 2.44 -15.36 -15.44
C ASN A 117 3.75 -14.65 -15.78
N ILE A 118 3.97 -13.50 -15.15
CA ILE A 118 5.14 -12.64 -15.40
C ILE A 118 6.28 -12.86 -14.37
N HIS A 119 6.10 -13.78 -13.42
CA HIS A 119 7.12 -14.23 -12.47
C HIS A 119 7.89 -13.07 -11.80
N TYR A 120 9.19 -12.96 -12.06
CA TYR A 120 10.08 -11.94 -11.47
C TYR A 120 9.64 -10.51 -11.77
N LEU A 121 9.04 -10.25 -12.94
CA LEU A 121 8.55 -8.92 -13.30
C LEU A 121 7.40 -8.46 -12.39
N TYR A 122 6.65 -9.39 -11.79
CA TYR A 122 5.60 -9.05 -10.83
C TYR A 122 6.19 -8.46 -9.53
N TYR A 123 7.33 -9.00 -9.07
CA TYR A 123 8.04 -8.47 -7.90
C TYR A 123 8.65 -7.10 -8.17
N VAL A 124 9.20 -6.90 -9.37
CA VAL A 124 9.66 -5.57 -9.82
C VAL A 124 8.48 -4.60 -9.83
N PHE A 125 7.33 -5.00 -10.36
CA PHE A 125 6.12 -4.19 -10.34
C PHE A 125 5.68 -3.82 -8.91
N MET A 126 5.60 -4.76 -7.97
CA MET A 126 5.24 -4.47 -6.58
C MET A 126 6.23 -3.50 -5.91
N CYS A 127 7.53 -3.68 -6.16
CA CYS A 127 8.56 -2.76 -5.69
C CYS A 127 8.36 -1.34 -6.26
N MET A 128 8.06 -1.25 -7.55
CA MET A 128 7.77 0.03 -8.22
C MET A 128 6.48 0.67 -7.70
N VAL A 129 5.45 -0.11 -7.33
CA VAL A 129 4.24 0.42 -6.69
C VAL A 129 4.59 1.09 -5.36
N VAL A 130 5.46 0.48 -4.56
CA VAL A 130 5.92 1.08 -3.29
C VAL A 130 6.66 2.40 -3.55
N VAL A 131 7.66 2.39 -4.44
CA VAL A 131 8.43 3.59 -4.80
C VAL A 131 7.53 4.69 -5.35
N PHE A 132 6.56 4.32 -6.20
CA PHE A 132 5.60 5.25 -6.77
C PHE A 132 4.74 5.88 -5.68
N CYS A 133 4.10 5.08 -4.81
CA CYS A 133 3.20 5.61 -3.78
C CYS A 133 3.92 6.57 -2.81
N THR A 134 5.15 6.26 -2.38
CA THR A 134 5.90 7.13 -1.46
C THR A 134 6.33 8.43 -2.12
N ASN A 135 6.80 8.39 -3.36
CA ASN A 135 7.30 9.58 -4.05
C ASN A 135 6.17 10.42 -4.66
N ALA A 136 5.08 9.82 -5.12
CA ALA A 136 4.01 10.54 -5.80
C ALA A 136 3.25 11.47 -4.84
N ILE A 137 3.01 11.04 -3.60
CA ILE A 137 2.47 11.91 -2.53
C ILE A 137 3.47 13.03 -2.22
N ASN A 138 4.76 12.71 -2.19
CA ASN A 138 5.80 13.67 -1.82
C ASN A 138 6.03 14.77 -2.87
N ILE A 139 5.88 14.43 -4.16
CA ILE A 139 6.02 15.40 -5.25
C ILE A 139 4.78 16.29 -5.35
N LEU A 140 3.58 15.76 -5.08
CA LEU A 140 2.33 16.53 -5.03
C LEU A 140 2.16 17.19 -3.64
N ALA A 141 3.11 18.06 -3.28
CA ALA A 141 3.20 18.71 -1.98
C ALA A 141 3.39 20.23 -2.10
N GLY A 142 3.42 20.94 -0.97
CA GLY A 142 3.82 22.36 -0.92
C GLY A 142 2.68 23.37 -0.69
N ILE A 143 1.45 22.90 -0.48
CA ILE A 143 0.31 23.74 -0.07
C ILE A 143 -0.23 23.21 1.26
N ASN A 144 -0.55 24.11 2.20
CA ASN A 144 -1.05 23.77 3.54
C ASN A 144 -2.21 22.76 3.51
N GLY A 145 -1.96 21.55 4.00
CA GLY A 145 -2.97 20.49 4.09
C GLY A 145 -3.04 19.58 2.86
N LEU A 146 -2.21 19.78 1.83
CA LEU A 146 -2.31 19.02 0.58
C LEU A 146 -1.85 17.57 0.74
N GLU A 147 -0.73 17.33 1.42
CA GLU A 147 -0.13 16.00 1.60
C GLU A 147 -1.03 15.13 2.48
N SER A 148 -1.43 15.65 3.65
CA SER A 148 -2.34 14.93 4.55
C SER A 148 -3.78 14.84 4.00
N GLY A 149 -4.24 15.87 3.29
CA GLY A 149 -5.57 15.89 2.67
C GLY A 149 -5.73 14.87 1.55
N GLN A 150 -4.79 14.80 0.60
CA GLN A 150 -4.86 13.81 -0.47
C GLN A 150 -4.77 12.38 0.06
N ALA A 151 -3.93 12.14 1.07
CA ALA A 151 -3.80 10.83 1.71
C ALA A 151 -5.11 10.40 2.40
N LEU A 152 -5.83 11.33 3.04
CA LEU A 152 -7.17 11.07 3.60
C LEU A 152 -8.19 10.68 2.52
N VAL A 153 -8.21 11.39 1.39
CA VAL A 153 -9.13 11.10 0.28
C VAL A 153 -8.84 9.72 -0.32
N ILE A 154 -7.57 9.40 -0.55
CA ILE A 154 -7.18 8.09 -1.09
C ILE A 154 -7.52 6.98 -0.09
N ALA A 155 -7.08 7.12 1.17
CA ALA A 155 -7.30 6.09 2.18
C ALA A 155 -8.80 5.88 2.47
N SER A 156 -9.62 6.93 2.50
CA SER A 156 -11.07 6.80 2.65
C SER A 156 -11.72 6.09 1.46
N SER A 157 -11.27 6.38 0.23
CA SER A 157 -11.73 5.67 -0.97
C SER A 157 -11.40 4.18 -0.91
N VAL A 158 -10.20 3.82 -0.44
CA VAL A 158 -9.77 2.43 -0.29
C VAL A 158 -10.53 1.74 0.86
N VAL A 159 -10.81 2.43 1.96
CA VAL A 159 -11.66 1.90 3.04
C VAL A 159 -13.07 1.59 2.53
N VAL A 160 -13.70 2.52 1.80
CA VAL A 160 -15.03 2.26 1.20
C VAL A 160 -14.98 1.08 0.25
N PHE A 161 -13.95 1.01 -0.60
CA PHE A 161 -13.74 -0.12 -1.50
C PHE A 161 -13.63 -1.46 -0.73
N ASN A 162 -12.81 -1.53 0.32
CA ASN A 162 -12.66 -2.74 1.11
C ASN A 162 -13.93 -3.13 1.85
N LEU A 163 -14.67 -2.17 2.43
CA LEU A 163 -15.95 -2.44 3.08
C LEU A 163 -16.95 -3.06 2.10
N ILE A 164 -16.96 -2.63 0.84
CA ILE A 164 -17.80 -3.23 -0.21
C ILE A 164 -17.31 -4.64 -0.54
N GLN A 165 -16.00 -4.85 -0.71
CA GLN A 165 -15.45 -6.14 -1.13
C GLN A 165 -15.54 -7.23 -0.08
N VAL A 166 -15.38 -6.88 1.19
CA VAL A 166 -15.57 -7.78 2.35
C VAL A 166 -16.93 -8.48 2.32
N ASN A 167 -17.96 -7.77 1.86
CA ASN A 167 -19.32 -8.28 1.78
C ASN A 167 -19.62 -8.98 0.44
N ARG A 168 -18.78 -8.81 -0.57
CA ARG A 168 -19.00 -9.32 -1.94
C ARG A 168 -18.16 -10.55 -2.28
N VAL A 169 -16.95 -10.64 -1.75
CA VAL A 169 -15.95 -11.64 -2.16
C VAL A 169 -15.49 -12.40 -0.93
N GLU A 170 -16.09 -13.56 -0.70
CA GLU A 170 -15.80 -14.41 0.47
C GLU A 170 -14.35 -14.93 0.44
N ASP A 171 -13.87 -15.35 -0.74
CA ASP A 171 -12.51 -15.88 -0.92
C ASP A 171 -11.38 -14.89 -0.56
N GLN A 172 -11.66 -13.58 -0.64
CA GLN A 172 -10.69 -12.50 -0.38
C GLN A 172 -11.03 -11.72 0.89
N HIS A 173 -11.93 -12.25 1.72
CA HIS A 173 -12.41 -11.55 2.92
C HIS A 173 -11.27 -11.14 3.85
N TRP A 174 -10.31 -12.04 4.08
CA TRP A 174 -9.16 -11.76 4.95
C TRP A 174 -8.25 -10.65 4.39
N ASP A 175 -8.05 -10.61 3.09
CA ASP A 175 -7.15 -9.65 2.43
C ASP A 175 -7.69 -8.22 2.55
N HIS A 176 -9.01 -8.05 2.36
CA HIS A 176 -9.68 -6.77 2.56
C HIS A 176 -9.81 -6.39 4.04
N MET A 177 -10.04 -7.36 4.94
CA MET A 177 -9.99 -7.13 6.39
C MET A 177 -8.61 -6.66 6.84
N LEU A 178 -7.55 -7.32 6.37
CA LEU A 178 -6.16 -6.95 6.64
C LEU A 178 -5.92 -5.51 6.20
N SER A 179 -6.35 -5.13 4.99
CA SER A 179 -6.25 -3.74 4.55
C SER A 179 -6.97 -2.76 5.47
N LEU A 180 -8.16 -3.09 5.96
CA LEU A 180 -8.91 -2.23 6.89
C LEU A 180 -8.20 -2.08 8.24
N TYR A 181 -7.57 -3.14 8.75
CA TYR A 181 -6.78 -3.09 10.00
C TYR A 181 -5.64 -2.06 9.93
N PHE A 182 -5.00 -1.90 8.77
CA PHE A 182 -3.98 -0.85 8.58
C PHE A 182 -4.60 0.53 8.32
N LEU A 183 -5.68 0.61 7.52
CA LEU A 183 -6.21 1.88 7.05
C LEU A 183 -7.03 2.65 8.09
N ILE A 184 -7.76 1.97 8.98
CA ILE A 184 -8.60 2.65 9.98
C ILE A 184 -7.74 3.45 10.98
N PRO A 185 -6.68 2.88 11.60
CA PRO A 185 -5.76 3.66 12.43
C PRO A 185 -5.02 4.73 11.63
N PHE A 186 -4.63 4.43 10.39
CA PHE A 186 -3.96 5.40 9.51
C PHE A 186 -4.85 6.64 9.25
N LEU A 187 -6.13 6.44 8.93
CA LEU A 187 -7.10 7.52 8.74
C LEU A 187 -7.28 8.35 10.01
N ALA A 188 -7.43 7.69 11.17
CA ALA A 188 -7.61 8.39 12.43
C ALA A 188 -6.40 9.28 12.78
N CYS A 189 -5.18 8.74 12.68
CA CYS A 189 -3.95 9.49 12.93
C CYS A 189 -3.73 10.61 11.90
N THR A 190 -4.02 10.36 10.63
CA THR A 190 -3.88 11.35 9.56
C THR A 190 -4.92 12.46 9.69
N LEU A 191 -6.15 12.13 10.10
CA LEU A 191 -7.20 13.12 10.33
C LEU A 191 -6.81 14.06 11.47
N ALA A 192 -6.25 13.53 12.56
CA ALA A 192 -5.71 14.34 13.64
C ALA A 192 -4.59 15.28 13.14
N LEU A 193 -3.64 14.76 12.35
CA LEU A 193 -2.57 15.57 11.74
C LEU A 193 -3.13 16.67 10.82
N TYR A 194 -4.11 16.33 9.99
CA TYR A 194 -4.75 17.25 9.05
C TYR A 194 -5.41 18.44 9.77
N GLN A 195 -6.00 18.25 10.96
CA GLN A 195 -6.58 19.38 11.71
C GLN A 195 -5.57 20.46 12.07
N PHE A 196 -4.29 20.11 12.24
CA PHE A 196 -3.21 21.05 12.52
C PHE A 196 -2.46 21.50 11.25
N ASN A 197 -2.51 20.70 10.18
CA ASN A 197 -1.83 20.96 8.92
C ASN A 197 -2.69 21.72 7.90
N LYS A 198 -4.03 21.70 8.02
CA LYS A 198 -4.96 22.47 7.17
C LYS A 198 -4.70 23.97 7.27
N TYR A 199 -5.07 24.71 6.22
CA TYR A 199 -4.86 26.16 6.17
C TYR A 199 -5.62 26.91 7.29
N PRO A 200 -4.96 27.86 7.99
CA PRO A 200 -3.53 28.16 7.98
C PRO A 200 -2.73 27.11 8.80
N ALA A 201 -1.71 26.50 8.18
CA ALA A 201 -0.97 25.40 8.79
C ALA A 201 -0.23 25.84 10.05
N ARG A 202 -0.44 25.11 11.15
CA ARG A 202 0.33 25.25 12.39
C ARG A 202 1.56 24.36 12.41
N VAL A 203 1.50 23.26 11.65
CA VAL A 203 2.54 22.25 11.59
C VAL A 203 2.70 21.70 10.18
N PHE A 204 3.94 21.32 9.84
CA PHE A 204 4.26 20.62 8.61
C PHE A 204 4.43 19.12 8.85
N VAL A 205 4.06 18.33 7.84
CA VAL A 205 4.05 16.87 7.91
C VAL A 205 5.45 16.30 7.67
N GLY A 206 6.20 16.84 6.70
CA GLY A 206 7.56 16.39 6.30
C GLY A 206 7.55 15.15 5.40
N ASP A 207 8.73 14.79 4.88
CA ASP A 207 8.96 13.59 4.07
C ASP A 207 8.59 12.32 4.86
N THR A 208 8.75 12.34 6.19
CA THR A 208 8.31 11.25 7.08
C THR A 208 6.86 10.85 6.83
N PHE A 209 5.95 11.83 6.68
CA PHE A 209 4.54 11.54 6.44
C PHE A 209 4.32 10.98 5.05
N CYS A 210 4.98 11.54 4.02
CA CYS A 210 4.82 11.08 2.64
C CYS A 210 5.28 9.63 2.47
N TYR A 211 6.41 9.26 3.08
CA TYR A 211 6.91 7.88 3.08
C TYR A 211 5.97 6.95 3.86
N TRP A 212 5.50 7.38 5.03
CA TRP A 212 4.54 6.61 5.82
C TRP A 212 3.23 6.37 5.05
N ALA A 213 2.59 7.41 4.53
CA ALA A 213 1.35 7.34 3.79
C ALA A 213 1.49 6.47 2.53
N GLY A 214 2.52 6.73 1.72
CA GLY A 214 2.76 5.97 0.51
C GLY A 214 3.06 4.50 0.77
N MET A 215 3.85 4.20 1.80
CA MET A 215 4.12 2.81 2.19
C MET A 215 2.86 2.12 2.70
N THR A 216 2.08 2.75 3.59
CA THR A 216 0.82 2.15 4.08
C THR A 216 -0.12 1.83 2.93
N LEU A 217 -0.33 2.76 1.98
CA LEU A 217 -1.16 2.52 0.80
C LEU A 217 -0.60 1.40 -0.09
N ALA A 218 0.71 1.38 -0.34
CA ALA A 218 1.33 0.32 -1.14
C ALA A 218 1.17 -1.06 -0.48
N VAL A 219 1.51 -1.18 0.81
CA VAL A 219 1.40 -2.42 1.60
C VAL A 219 0.00 -2.99 1.55
N VAL A 220 -1.01 -2.18 1.84
CA VAL A 220 -2.39 -2.68 1.86
C VAL A 220 -2.88 -3.09 0.48
N SER A 221 -2.38 -2.44 -0.58
CA SER A 221 -2.75 -2.81 -1.95
C SER A 221 -2.08 -4.09 -2.43
N ILE A 222 -0.84 -4.35 -2.00
CA ILE A 222 -0.07 -5.55 -2.35
C ILE A 222 -0.63 -6.76 -1.60
N LEU A 223 -0.76 -6.65 -0.28
CA LEU A 223 -1.30 -7.72 0.56
C LEU A 223 -2.81 -7.93 0.32
N GLY A 224 -3.52 -6.86 -0.06
CA GLY A 224 -4.92 -6.91 -0.43
C GLY A 224 -5.21 -7.38 -1.87
N HIS A 225 -4.17 -7.66 -2.66
CA HIS A 225 -4.30 -8.06 -4.08
C HIS A 225 -5.05 -7.05 -4.99
N PHE A 226 -5.09 -5.77 -4.62
CA PHE A 226 -5.77 -4.70 -5.37
C PHE A 226 -4.83 -3.56 -5.83
N SER A 227 -3.52 -3.80 -5.98
CA SER A 227 -2.55 -2.80 -6.45
C SER A 227 -2.93 -2.08 -7.75
N LYS A 228 -3.63 -2.75 -8.66
CA LYS A 228 -4.15 -2.12 -9.90
C LYS A 228 -5.21 -1.06 -9.59
N THR A 229 -6.13 -1.36 -8.68
CA THR A 229 -7.17 -0.43 -8.23
C THR A 229 -6.55 0.74 -7.45
N MET A 230 -5.50 0.49 -6.66
CA MET A 230 -4.77 1.53 -5.96
C MET A 230 -4.17 2.57 -6.91
N ILE A 231 -3.59 2.14 -8.05
CA ILE A 231 -3.07 3.06 -9.07
C ILE A 231 -4.18 3.96 -9.63
N LEU A 232 -5.41 3.45 -9.77
CA LEU A 232 -6.56 4.26 -10.21
C LEU A 232 -6.96 5.32 -9.17
N PHE A 233 -6.85 5.02 -7.88
CA PHE A 233 -7.07 6.03 -6.83
C PHE A 233 -5.96 7.08 -6.77
N LEU A 234 -4.78 6.77 -7.31
CA LEU A 234 -3.62 7.65 -7.40
C LEU A 234 -3.54 8.43 -8.72
N ILE A 235 -4.61 8.47 -9.54
CA ILE A 235 -4.61 9.21 -10.82
C ILE A 235 -4.14 10.66 -10.68
N PRO A 236 -4.61 11.46 -9.68
CA PRO A 236 -4.13 12.84 -9.53
C PRO A 236 -2.62 12.96 -9.26
N GLN A 237 -2.01 11.92 -8.69
CA GLN A 237 -0.59 11.84 -8.35
C GLN A 237 0.27 11.37 -9.53
N VAL A 238 -0.33 10.87 -10.61
CA VAL A 238 0.40 10.54 -11.84
C VAL A 238 0.66 11.85 -12.60
N PRO A 239 1.91 12.32 -12.71
CA PRO A 239 2.20 13.49 -13.53
C PRO A 239 1.87 13.17 -14.99
N ILE A 240 0.96 13.94 -15.59
CA ILE A 240 0.61 13.91 -17.01
C ILE A 240 1.63 14.74 -17.79
#